data_AF-A0A9P8MQH8-F1
#
_entry.id   AF-A0A9P8MQH8-F1
#
_cell.length_a   1.000
_cell.length_b   1.000
_cell.length_c   1.000
_cell.angle_alpha   90.00
_cell.angle_beta   90.00
_cell.angle_gamma   90.00
#
_symmetry.space_group_name_H-M   'P 1'
#
loop_
_entity.id
_entity.type
_entity.pdbx_description
1 polymer ?
#
loop_
_entity_poly.entity_id
_entity_poly.type
_entity_poly.pdbx_seq_one_letter_code
_entity_poly.pdbx_strand_id
1 'polypeptide(L)'
;MSGRGQQTLAVEFQNGGISAKAYFFPGMKSLATGISPGKLILASIETLALSGLKEPVQHLCNSLGLQDDGNPRDSAIAPFLLGVDLCAPERSRLKFYVTDQVVSWDRVENMWTLGGKRLEDPQCADGLTLLRKLWDLLEIPEGYRSNVRPDFTFGTPPPEDYRPVMMANWTLSPTKRFPDPQIYLLTVGMNDEVIMNALVAFYKVLGWTDLANTYKDKVASYYPGLDLTKTNYIHSGVSFSYRHSKPYLSLYYSPF
;
A
#
# COMPACT_ATOMS: atom_id res chain seq x y z
N MET A 1 -13.65 -15.92 -7.99
CA MET A 1 -14.58 -15.63 -6.87
C MET A 1 -13.91 -14.58 -5.98
N SER A 2 -14.58 -13.52 -5.53
CA SER A 2 -13.93 -12.51 -4.68
C SER A 2 -13.52 -13.12 -3.33
N GLY A 3 -12.32 -12.76 -2.83
CA GLY A 3 -11.86 -13.20 -1.51
C GLY A 3 -12.89 -12.88 -0.43
N ARG A 4 -13.31 -13.91 0.34
CA ARG A 4 -14.31 -13.80 1.41
C ARG A 4 -13.71 -13.41 2.77
N GLY A 5 -12.39 -13.21 2.83
CA GLY A 5 -11.72 -12.77 4.05
C GLY A 5 -12.30 -11.46 4.55
N GLN A 6 -12.77 -11.44 5.80
CA GLN A 6 -13.32 -10.24 6.44
C GLN A 6 -12.29 -9.55 7.34
N GLN A 7 -11.29 -10.31 7.81
CA GLN A 7 -10.22 -9.79 8.63
C GLN A 7 -8.92 -10.54 8.42
N THR A 8 -7.80 -9.86 8.64
CA THR A 8 -6.45 -10.45 8.64
C THR A 8 -5.64 -9.86 9.77
N LEU A 9 -4.78 -10.67 10.37
CA LEU A 9 -3.81 -10.22 11.37
C LEU A 9 -2.42 -10.15 10.74
N ALA A 10 -1.66 -9.10 11.06
CA ALA A 10 -0.23 -9.05 10.81
C ALA A 10 0.51 -8.93 12.13
N VAL A 11 1.66 -9.58 12.19
CA VAL A 11 2.57 -9.56 13.33
C VAL A 11 3.87 -8.92 12.90
N GLU A 12 4.35 -7.98 13.69
CA GLU A 12 5.64 -7.31 13.50
C GLU A 12 6.58 -7.73 14.62
N PHE A 13 7.73 -8.28 14.26
CA PHE A 13 8.79 -8.65 15.19
C PHE A 13 9.77 -7.49 15.31
N GLN A 14 9.85 -6.86 16.49
CA GLN A 14 10.72 -5.70 16.73
C GLN A 14 11.33 -5.78 18.12
N ASN A 15 12.66 -5.68 18.21
CA ASN A 15 13.41 -5.63 19.47
C ASN A 15 13.06 -6.75 20.48
N GLY A 16 12.85 -7.97 19.98
CA GLY A 16 12.44 -9.12 20.80
C GLY A 16 10.98 -9.12 21.24
N GLY A 17 10.20 -8.10 20.88
CA GLY A 17 8.77 -8.01 21.10
C GLY A 17 7.93 -8.28 19.86
N ILE A 18 6.62 -8.38 20.09
CA ILE A 18 5.60 -8.54 19.05
C ILE A 18 4.65 -7.35 19.14
N SER A 19 4.46 -6.65 18.03
CA SER A 19 3.28 -5.80 17.81
C SER A 19 2.36 -6.45 16.77
N ALA A 20 1.06 -6.25 16.91
CA ALA A 20 0.08 -6.81 16.00
C ALA A 20 -0.79 -5.72 15.37
N LYS A 21 -1.29 -6.02 14.18
CA LYS A 21 -2.23 -5.18 13.43
C LYS A 21 -3.40 -6.02 12.96
N ALA A 22 -4.59 -5.45 13.01
CA ALA A 22 -5.78 -6.03 12.38
C ALA A 22 -6.13 -5.23 11.12
N TYR A 23 -6.51 -5.94 10.07
CA TYR A 23 -7.07 -5.37 8.85
C TYR A 23 -8.50 -5.84 8.71
N PHE A 24 -9.44 -4.92 8.48
CA PHE A 24 -10.86 -5.19 8.32
C PHE A 24 -11.31 -4.90 6.89
N PHE A 25 -11.90 -5.89 6.23
CA PHE A 25 -12.36 -5.84 4.85
C PHE A 25 -13.88 -5.69 4.82
N PRO A 26 -14.43 -4.48 4.56
CA PRO A 26 -15.86 -4.24 4.64
C PRO A 26 -16.67 -4.82 3.48
N GLY A 27 -16.05 -5.46 2.47
CA GLY A 27 -16.73 -5.90 1.25
C GLY A 27 -17.96 -6.79 1.49
N MET A 28 -17.84 -7.81 2.35
CA MET A 28 -18.97 -8.69 2.68
C MET A 28 -20.05 -7.97 3.50
N LYS A 29 -19.66 -7.04 4.38
CA LYS A 29 -20.61 -6.23 5.16
C LYS A 29 -21.37 -5.28 4.23
N SER A 30 -20.68 -4.67 3.28
CA SER A 30 -21.25 -3.81 2.26
C SER A 30 -22.31 -4.52 1.42
N LEU A 31 -22.03 -5.74 0.96
CA LEU A 31 -23.01 -6.57 0.25
C LEU A 31 -24.26 -6.86 1.09
N ALA A 32 -24.08 -7.15 2.39
CA ALA A 32 -25.20 -7.50 3.27
C ALA A 32 -26.06 -6.30 3.67
N THR A 33 -25.50 -5.09 3.76
CA THR A 33 -26.22 -3.89 4.25
C THR A 33 -26.56 -2.87 3.17
N GLY A 34 -26.01 -3.00 1.96
CA GLY A 34 -26.13 -1.99 0.89
C GLY A 34 -25.36 -0.69 1.19
N ILE A 35 -24.49 -0.66 2.20
CA ILE A 35 -23.69 0.52 2.57
C ILE A 35 -22.33 0.39 1.91
N SER A 36 -21.81 1.45 1.28
CA SER A 36 -20.51 1.38 0.61
C SER A 36 -19.35 1.05 1.59
N PRO A 37 -18.27 0.42 1.11
CA PRO A 37 -17.05 0.21 1.89
C PRO A 37 -16.52 1.48 2.56
N GLY A 38 -16.46 2.60 1.82
CA GLY A 38 -15.94 3.87 2.35
C GLY A 38 -16.81 4.42 3.46
N LYS A 39 -18.14 4.34 3.34
CA LYS A 39 -19.07 4.80 4.38
C LYS A 39 -19.01 3.93 5.63
N LEU A 40 -18.87 2.62 5.48
CA LEU A 40 -18.65 1.71 6.61
C LEU A 40 -17.37 2.05 7.36
N ILE A 41 -16.26 2.31 6.65
CA ILE A 41 -14.99 2.68 7.25
C ILE A 41 -15.09 4.04 7.96
N LEU A 42 -15.60 5.08 7.27
CA LEU A 42 -15.70 6.43 7.84
C LEU A 42 -16.63 6.49 9.05
N ALA A 43 -17.80 5.85 8.99
CA ALA A 43 -18.72 5.78 10.13
C ALA A 43 -18.09 5.05 11.32
N SER A 44 -17.25 4.04 11.07
CA SER A 44 -16.49 3.36 12.14
C SER A 44 -15.47 4.29 12.78
N ILE A 45 -14.72 5.06 11.98
CA ILE A 45 -13.76 6.07 12.48
C ILE A 45 -14.48 7.14 13.32
N GLU A 46 -15.63 7.63 12.85
CA GLU A 46 -16.45 8.60 13.57
C GLU A 46 -16.98 8.04 14.90
N THR A 47 -17.47 6.79 14.89
CA THR A 47 -17.98 6.10 16.09
C THR A 47 -16.91 5.92 17.16
N LEU A 48 -15.64 5.70 16.77
CA LEU A 48 -14.53 5.62 17.72
C LEU A 48 -14.25 6.94 18.44
N ALA A 49 -14.73 8.07 17.90
CA ALA A 49 -14.65 9.41 18.49
C ALA A 49 -13.24 9.80 18.99
N LEU A 50 -12.19 9.34 18.29
CA LEU A 50 -10.80 9.62 18.67
C LEU A 50 -10.49 11.11 18.43
N SER A 51 -10.08 11.80 19.50
CA SER A 51 -9.69 13.21 19.44
C SER A 51 -8.54 13.44 18.45
N GLY A 52 -8.60 14.51 17.67
CA GLY A 52 -7.52 14.90 16.75
C GLY A 52 -7.57 14.23 15.37
N LEU A 53 -8.52 13.32 15.11
CA LEU A 53 -8.65 12.70 13.77
C LEU A 53 -9.49 13.51 12.76
N LYS A 54 -10.25 14.50 13.21
CA LYS A 54 -11.17 15.25 12.34
C LYS A 54 -10.47 15.90 11.14
N GLU A 55 -9.37 16.61 11.38
CA GLU A 55 -8.62 17.30 10.33
C GLU A 55 -7.94 16.34 9.33
N PRO A 56 -7.16 15.32 9.74
CA PRO A 56 -6.55 14.40 8.78
C PRO A 56 -7.58 13.58 8.01
N VAL A 57 -8.72 13.21 8.62
CA VAL A 57 -9.84 12.57 7.91
C VAL A 57 -10.43 13.53 6.87
N GLN A 58 -10.63 14.80 7.20
CA GLN A 58 -11.16 15.79 6.25
C GLN A 58 -10.20 16.02 5.07
N HIS A 59 -8.89 16.08 5.31
CA HIS A 59 -7.89 16.15 4.25
C HIS A 59 -7.96 14.93 3.31
N LEU A 60 -8.05 13.73 3.88
CA LEU A 60 -8.18 12.48 3.14
C LEU A 60 -9.46 12.45 2.28
N CYS A 61 -10.63 12.69 2.89
CA CYS A 61 -11.92 12.68 2.19
C CYS A 61 -11.93 13.68 1.04
N ASN A 62 -11.43 14.90 1.27
CA ASN A 62 -11.35 15.92 0.23
C ASN A 62 -10.40 15.53 -0.90
N SER A 63 -9.25 14.92 -0.58
CA SER A 63 -8.27 14.51 -1.60
C SER A 63 -8.79 13.38 -2.47
N LEU A 64 -9.49 12.42 -1.88
CA LEU A 64 -10.09 11.29 -2.60
C LEU A 64 -11.43 11.65 -3.26
N GLY A 65 -11.94 12.86 -3.01
CA GLY A 65 -13.27 13.28 -3.46
C GLY A 65 -14.37 12.36 -2.94
N LEU A 66 -14.28 11.90 -1.68
CA LEU A 66 -15.31 11.07 -1.06
C LEU A 66 -16.60 11.87 -0.90
N GLN A 67 -17.71 11.25 -1.31
CA GLN A 67 -19.06 11.79 -1.18
C GLN A 67 -19.74 11.28 0.11
N ASP A 68 -20.93 11.78 0.42
CA ASP A 68 -21.69 11.41 1.65
C ASP A 68 -22.10 9.93 1.71
N ASP A 69 -22.11 9.27 0.56
CA ASP A 69 -22.33 7.83 0.44
C ASP A 69 -21.04 7.02 0.63
N GLY A 70 -19.90 7.67 0.86
CA GLY A 70 -18.58 7.08 1.05
C GLY A 70 -17.87 6.65 -0.24
N ASN A 71 -18.44 6.93 -1.41
CA ASN A 71 -17.80 6.63 -2.70
C ASN A 71 -16.94 7.81 -3.18
N PRO A 72 -15.73 7.56 -3.70
CA PRO A 72 -14.96 8.57 -4.43
C PRO A 72 -15.72 9.06 -5.67
N ARG A 73 -15.51 10.33 -6.05
CA ARG A 73 -15.98 10.86 -7.35
C ARG A 73 -15.34 10.15 -8.54
N ASP A 74 -14.10 9.73 -8.37
CA ASP A 74 -13.36 8.95 -9.35
C ASP A 74 -13.62 7.46 -9.13
N SER A 75 -14.35 6.83 -10.06
CA SER A 75 -14.75 5.42 -9.95
C SER A 75 -13.59 4.43 -10.10
N ALA A 76 -12.41 4.85 -10.56
CA ALA A 76 -11.23 4.00 -10.58
C ALA A 76 -10.64 3.79 -9.17
N ILE A 77 -10.97 4.67 -8.22
CA ILE A 77 -10.54 4.58 -6.83
C ILE A 77 -11.62 3.86 -6.01
N ALA A 78 -11.21 2.90 -5.18
CA ALA A 78 -12.13 2.19 -4.30
C ALA A 78 -11.57 2.07 -2.87
N PRO A 79 -12.30 2.51 -1.83
CA PRO A 79 -12.01 2.18 -0.45
C PRO A 79 -11.95 0.66 -0.25
N PHE A 80 -10.84 0.17 0.28
CA PHE A 80 -10.53 -1.26 0.28
C PHE A 80 -10.61 -1.90 1.66
N LEU A 81 -9.89 -1.36 2.65
CA LEU A 81 -9.84 -1.89 4.00
C LEU A 81 -9.45 -0.82 5.03
N LEU A 82 -9.69 -1.12 6.31
CA LEU A 82 -9.20 -0.34 7.45
C LEU A 82 -8.15 -1.16 8.23
N GLY A 83 -6.94 -0.63 8.37
CA GLY A 83 -5.90 -1.19 9.24
C GLY A 83 -5.90 -0.51 10.61
N VAL A 84 -5.64 -1.28 11.67
CA VAL A 84 -5.62 -0.80 13.05
C VAL A 84 -4.46 -1.44 13.80
N ASP A 85 -3.69 -0.63 14.53
CA ASP A 85 -2.67 -1.13 15.47
C ASP A 85 -3.37 -1.73 16.70
N LEU A 86 -3.03 -2.98 17.05
CA LEU A 86 -3.56 -3.68 18.24
C LEU A 86 -2.72 -3.31 19.47
N CYS A 87 -2.89 -2.07 19.93
CA CYS A 87 -2.24 -1.53 21.12
C CYS A 87 -3.21 -0.63 21.90
N ALA A 88 -2.70 0.05 22.92
CA ALA A 88 -3.52 0.97 23.70
C ALA A 88 -4.10 2.09 22.78
N PRO A 89 -5.41 2.42 22.90
CA PRO A 89 -6.09 3.30 21.94
C PRO A 89 -5.39 4.63 21.65
N GLU A 90 -4.79 5.25 22.67
CA GLU A 90 -4.08 6.52 22.57
C GLU A 90 -2.79 6.46 21.73
N ARG A 91 -2.28 5.25 21.47
CA ARG A 91 -1.12 4.99 20.59
C ARG A 91 -1.53 4.31 19.28
N SER A 92 -2.78 3.85 19.17
CA SER A 92 -3.25 3.14 18.00
C SER A 92 -3.44 4.11 16.84
N ARG A 93 -3.01 3.68 15.65
CA ARG A 93 -3.20 4.42 14.41
C ARG A 93 -4.18 3.68 13.53
N LEU A 94 -5.02 4.45 12.86
CA LEU A 94 -5.94 3.94 11.85
C LEU A 94 -5.32 4.16 10.47
N LYS A 95 -5.45 3.18 9.58
CA LYS A 95 -4.95 3.26 8.21
C LYS A 95 -6.08 3.03 7.23
N PHE A 96 -6.41 4.05 6.45
CA PHE A 96 -7.43 3.97 5.41
C PHE A 96 -6.77 3.52 4.10
N TYR A 97 -7.19 2.41 3.54
CA TYR A 97 -6.63 1.86 2.29
C TYR A 97 -7.56 2.06 1.12
N VAL A 98 -6.99 2.35 -0.04
CA VAL A 98 -7.68 2.34 -1.34
C VAL A 98 -6.91 1.49 -2.36
N THR A 99 -7.64 1.06 -3.38
CA THR A 99 -7.07 0.60 -4.66
C THR A 99 -7.34 1.65 -5.74
N ASP A 100 -6.48 1.75 -6.74
CA ASP A 100 -6.69 2.57 -7.95
C ASP A 100 -6.44 1.76 -9.21
N GLN A 101 -7.44 1.73 -10.10
CA GLN A 101 -7.36 1.03 -11.37
C GLN A 101 -6.52 1.76 -12.42
N VAL A 102 -6.21 3.03 -12.23
CA VAL A 102 -5.31 3.78 -13.12
C VAL A 102 -3.93 3.80 -12.46
N VAL A 103 -2.99 3.09 -13.07
CA VAL A 103 -1.59 3.04 -12.63
C VAL A 103 -0.82 4.06 -13.45
N SER A 104 -0.41 5.16 -12.84
CA SER A 104 0.47 6.17 -13.45
C SER A 104 1.23 6.94 -12.39
N TRP A 105 2.31 7.61 -12.79
CA TRP A 105 3.03 8.49 -11.89
C TRP A 105 2.14 9.62 -11.34
N ASP A 106 1.33 10.24 -12.18
CA ASP A 106 0.44 11.34 -11.76
C ASP A 106 -0.53 10.90 -10.64
N ARG A 107 -1.00 9.65 -10.69
CA ARG A 107 -1.82 9.07 -9.63
C ARG A 107 -1.04 8.89 -8.33
N VAL A 108 0.18 8.36 -8.41
CA VAL A 108 1.09 8.22 -7.27
C VAL A 108 1.35 9.56 -6.60
N GLU A 109 1.72 10.56 -7.39
CA GLU A 109 2.02 11.91 -6.91
C GLU A 109 0.79 12.57 -6.29
N ASN A 110 -0.38 12.44 -6.92
CA ASN A 110 -1.62 12.99 -6.38
C ASN A 110 -1.97 12.36 -5.02
N MET A 111 -1.87 11.04 -4.89
CA MET A 111 -2.12 10.33 -3.63
C MET A 111 -1.10 10.71 -2.54
N TRP A 112 0.16 10.84 -2.91
CA TRP A 112 1.24 11.21 -1.99
C TRP A 112 1.11 12.64 -1.44
N THR A 113 0.72 13.56 -2.31
CA THR A 113 0.62 15.00 -2.00
C THR A 113 -0.76 15.41 -1.51
N LEU A 114 -1.72 14.49 -1.45
CA LEU A 114 -3.13 14.78 -1.17
C LEU A 114 -3.70 15.86 -2.12
N GLY A 115 -3.41 15.72 -3.41
CA GLY A 115 -3.73 16.72 -4.44
C GLY A 115 -3.01 18.06 -4.20
N GLY A 116 -1.74 18.01 -3.81
CA GLY A 116 -0.92 19.19 -3.52
C GLY A 116 -1.09 19.78 -2.11
N LYS A 117 -2.12 19.39 -1.34
CA LYS A 117 -2.40 19.95 -0.01
C LYS A 117 -1.33 19.64 1.03
N ARG A 118 -0.59 18.54 0.85
CA ARG A 118 0.48 18.10 1.75
C ARG A 118 1.84 18.71 1.39
N LEU A 119 1.95 19.58 0.38
CA LEU A 119 3.25 20.15 -0.02
C LEU A 119 3.91 21.00 1.08
N GLU A 120 3.13 21.53 2.03
CA GLU A 120 3.65 22.24 3.21
C GLU A 120 4.22 21.32 4.30
N ASP A 121 3.97 20.00 4.24
CA ASP A 121 4.64 19.03 5.09
C ASP A 121 6.12 18.97 4.68
N PRO A 122 7.07 19.32 5.57
CA PRO A 122 8.50 19.36 5.25
C PRO A 122 9.05 18.03 4.70
N GLN A 123 8.38 16.91 5.01
CA GLN A 123 8.81 15.58 4.58
C GLN A 123 8.20 15.15 3.24
N CYS A 124 7.25 15.93 2.69
CA CYS A 124 6.52 15.56 1.48
C CYS A 124 7.43 15.54 0.25
N ALA A 125 8.19 16.61 0.02
CA ALA A 125 9.02 16.79 -1.18
C ALA A 125 10.18 15.79 -1.25
N ASP A 126 10.90 15.58 -0.15
CA ASP A 126 12.01 14.63 -0.07
C ASP A 126 11.53 13.19 -0.32
N GLY A 127 10.43 12.82 0.34
CA GLY A 127 9.84 11.51 0.15
C GLY A 127 9.28 11.30 -1.27
N LEU A 128 8.68 12.32 -1.88
CA LEU A 128 8.18 12.26 -3.26
C LEU A 128 9.34 12.07 -4.25
N THR A 129 10.46 12.74 -4.03
CA THR A 129 11.66 12.61 -4.86
C THR A 129 12.21 11.18 -4.83
N LEU A 130 12.28 10.56 -3.64
CA LEU A 130 12.71 9.17 -3.50
C LEU A 130 11.68 8.19 -4.10
N LEU A 131 10.39 8.46 -3.93
CA LEU A 131 9.32 7.66 -4.53
C LEU A 131 9.37 7.72 -6.06
N ARG A 132 9.69 8.88 -6.65
CA ARG A 132 9.90 9.01 -8.11
C ARG A 132 11.05 8.13 -8.59
N LYS A 133 12.18 8.17 -7.88
CA LYS A 133 13.33 7.31 -8.21
C LYS A 133 12.97 5.82 -8.14
N LEU A 134 12.20 5.40 -7.13
CA LEU A 134 11.74 4.02 -7.02
C LEU A 134 10.80 3.65 -8.18
N TRP A 135 9.86 4.53 -8.52
CA TRP A 135 8.95 4.35 -9.66
C TRP A 135 9.71 4.15 -10.97
N ASP A 136 10.66 5.05 -11.26
CA ASP A 136 11.47 5.01 -12.47
C ASP A 136 12.32 3.74 -12.57
N LEU A 137 12.85 3.25 -11.44
CA LEU A 137 13.64 2.02 -11.42
C LEU A 137 12.80 0.76 -11.61
N LEU A 138 11.58 0.74 -11.06
CA LEU A 138 10.70 -0.42 -11.18
C LEU A 138 10.08 -0.55 -12.58
N GLU A 139 9.97 0.56 -13.33
CA GLU A 139 9.40 0.58 -14.68
C GLU A 139 8.03 -0.12 -14.75
N ILE A 140 7.19 0.10 -13.73
CA ILE A 140 5.84 -0.47 -13.70
C ILE A 140 5.07 0.07 -14.89
N PRO A 141 4.53 -0.79 -15.77
CA PRO A 141 3.76 -0.33 -16.91
C PRO A 141 2.61 0.55 -16.43
N GLU A 142 2.39 1.68 -17.09
CA GLU A 142 1.26 2.54 -16.82
C GLU A 142 -0.03 2.01 -17.47
N GLY A 143 -1.16 2.58 -17.09
CA GLY A 143 -2.46 2.37 -17.73
C GLY A 143 -3.55 1.83 -16.82
N TYR A 144 -4.71 1.62 -17.42
CA TYR A 144 -5.89 1.12 -16.72
C TYR A 144 -5.82 -0.39 -16.44
N ARG A 145 -6.38 -0.81 -15.32
CA ARG A 145 -6.38 -2.18 -14.80
C ARG A 145 -7.81 -2.61 -14.53
N SER A 146 -8.39 -3.36 -15.46
CA SER A 146 -9.78 -3.82 -15.36
C SER A 146 -9.98 -4.89 -14.27
N ASN A 147 -8.95 -5.72 -14.03
CA ASN A 147 -9.03 -6.84 -13.10
C ASN A 147 -8.48 -6.49 -11.71
N VAL A 148 -9.32 -5.90 -10.86
CA VAL A 148 -8.98 -5.51 -9.47
C VAL A 148 -8.80 -6.72 -8.54
N ARG A 149 -9.47 -7.83 -8.84
CA ARG A 149 -9.51 -9.03 -8.00
C ARG A 149 -9.33 -10.27 -8.87
N PRO A 150 -8.08 -10.58 -9.28
CA PRO A 150 -7.82 -11.76 -10.08
C PRO A 150 -8.19 -13.03 -9.31
N ASP A 151 -8.74 -14.01 -10.04
CA ASP A 151 -9.04 -15.33 -9.53
C ASP A 151 -7.90 -16.28 -9.92
N PHE A 152 -6.73 -16.10 -9.30
CA PHE A 152 -5.60 -16.97 -9.57
C PHE A 152 -5.80 -18.32 -8.91
N THR A 153 -5.49 -19.38 -9.66
CA THR A 153 -5.43 -20.72 -9.09
C THR A 153 -4.22 -20.79 -8.16
N PHE A 154 -4.44 -21.25 -6.94
CA PHE A 154 -3.38 -21.41 -5.95
C PHE A 154 -2.21 -22.23 -6.52
N GLY A 155 -0.98 -21.77 -6.31
CA GLY A 155 0.22 -22.44 -6.80
C GLY A 155 0.48 -22.30 -8.31
N THR A 156 -0.30 -21.48 -9.01
CA THR A 156 -0.05 -21.16 -10.42
C THR A 156 0.47 -19.74 -10.57
N PRO A 157 1.46 -19.50 -11.44
CA PRO A 157 1.93 -18.15 -11.72
C PRO A 157 0.82 -17.33 -12.37
N PRO A 158 0.81 -16.00 -12.17
CA PRO A 158 -0.11 -15.12 -12.87
C PRO A 158 0.17 -15.17 -14.40
N PRO A 159 -0.86 -14.96 -15.24
CA PRO A 159 -0.68 -14.79 -16.68
C PRO A 159 0.38 -13.74 -17.02
N GLU A 160 1.14 -13.93 -18.10
CA GLU A 160 2.23 -13.03 -18.50
C GLU A 160 1.78 -11.58 -18.76
N ASP A 161 0.53 -11.39 -19.19
CA ASP A 161 -0.09 -10.09 -19.45
C ASP A 161 -0.80 -9.49 -18.23
N TYR A 162 -0.85 -10.21 -17.10
CA TYR A 162 -1.49 -9.70 -15.90
C TYR A 162 -0.73 -8.51 -15.33
N ARG A 163 -1.46 -7.43 -15.02
CA ARG A 163 -0.94 -6.26 -14.34
C ARG A 163 -1.90 -5.89 -13.18
N PRO A 164 -1.39 -5.70 -11.95
CA PRO A 164 -2.23 -5.36 -10.81
C PRO A 164 -2.58 -3.87 -10.79
N VAL A 165 -3.61 -3.54 -10.00
CA VAL A 165 -3.94 -2.17 -9.59
C VAL A 165 -2.85 -1.58 -8.68
N MET A 166 -2.86 -0.27 -8.48
CA MET A 166 -2.08 0.35 -7.40
C MET A 166 -2.87 0.30 -6.09
N MET A 167 -2.15 0.32 -4.95
CA MET A 167 -2.76 0.55 -3.65
C MET A 167 -2.08 1.70 -2.92
N ALA A 168 -2.84 2.37 -2.05
CA ALA A 168 -2.30 3.35 -1.12
C ALA A 168 -2.99 3.23 0.23
N ASN A 169 -2.28 3.60 1.30
CA ASN A 169 -2.91 3.87 2.58
C ASN A 169 -2.51 5.21 3.13
N TRP A 170 -3.34 5.70 4.04
CA TRP A 170 -3.14 6.92 4.80
C TRP A 170 -3.25 6.62 6.28
N THR A 171 -2.16 6.84 7.00
CA THR A 171 -2.12 6.71 8.45
C THR A 171 -2.73 7.96 9.08
N LEU A 172 -3.89 7.77 9.71
CA LEU A 172 -4.60 8.77 10.50
C LEU A 172 -4.02 8.75 11.91
N SER A 173 -3.40 9.86 12.31
CA SER A 173 -2.77 10.03 13.62
C SER A 173 -3.39 11.25 14.32
N PRO A 174 -3.72 11.17 15.61
CA PRO A 174 -4.28 12.31 16.36
C PRO A 174 -3.28 13.46 16.54
N THR A 175 -1.99 13.19 16.27
CA THR A 175 -0.89 14.16 16.43
C THR A 175 -0.46 14.81 15.12
N LYS A 176 -1.13 14.52 13.99
CA LYS A 176 -0.72 15.01 12.67
C LYS A 176 -1.88 15.65 11.93
N ARG A 177 -1.60 16.82 11.33
CA ARG A 177 -2.50 17.55 10.46
C ARG A 177 -2.83 16.78 9.18
N PHE A 178 -1.80 16.31 8.49
CA PHE A 178 -1.96 15.49 7.29
C PHE A 178 -1.82 14.00 7.62
N PRO A 179 -2.64 13.13 7.01
CA PRO A 179 -2.38 11.71 7.08
C PRO A 179 -1.09 11.34 6.33
N ASP A 180 -0.29 10.45 6.92
CA ASP A 180 0.94 9.98 6.27
C ASP A 180 0.61 8.95 5.17
N PRO A 181 0.96 9.21 3.90
CA PRO A 181 0.75 8.24 2.84
C PRO A 181 1.76 7.10 2.89
N GLN A 182 1.33 5.93 2.46
CA GLN A 182 2.17 4.81 2.07
C GLN A 182 1.65 4.26 0.74
N ILE A 183 2.50 4.29 -0.27
CA ILE A 183 2.17 3.82 -1.62
C ILE A 183 2.61 2.37 -1.77
N TYR A 184 1.80 1.56 -2.42
CA TYR A 184 2.05 0.15 -2.71
C TYR A 184 2.09 -0.01 -4.23
N LEU A 185 3.30 -0.25 -4.70
CA LEU A 185 3.62 -0.55 -6.08
C LEU A 185 3.54 -2.07 -6.21
N LEU A 186 2.39 -2.58 -6.67
CA LEU A 186 2.17 -4.01 -6.84
C LEU A 186 2.92 -4.49 -8.09
N THR A 187 3.76 -5.51 -7.91
CA THR A 187 4.71 -5.98 -8.92
C THR A 187 4.45 -7.43 -9.36
N VAL A 188 3.45 -8.09 -8.78
CA VAL A 188 3.02 -9.43 -9.24
C VAL A 188 2.70 -9.40 -10.73
N GLY A 189 3.19 -10.39 -11.47
CA GLY A 189 3.12 -10.46 -12.94
C GLY A 189 4.33 -9.85 -13.66
N MET A 190 5.18 -9.08 -12.98
CA MET A 190 6.46 -8.61 -13.52
C MET A 190 7.59 -9.58 -13.20
N ASN A 191 8.61 -9.62 -14.05
CA ASN A 191 9.76 -10.51 -13.87
C ASN A 191 10.52 -10.21 -12.56
N ASP A 192 10.76 -11.24 -11.76
CA ASP A 192 11.37 -11.09 -10.44
C ASP A 192 12.83 -10.64 -10.50
N GLU A 193 13.62 -11.07 -11.47
CA GLU A 193 15.00 -10.59 -11.65
C GLU A 193 15.05 -9.09 -11.96
N VAL A 194 14.16 -8.60 -12.83
CA VAL A 194 14.03 -7.18 -13.15
C VAL A 194 13.70 -6.37 -11.89
N ILE A 195 12.73 -6.84 -11.09
CA ILE A 195 12.37 -6.19 -9.82
C ILE A 195 13.56 -6.19 -8.85
N MET A 196 14.28 -7.30 -8.73
CA MET A 196 15.46 -7.37 -7.86
C MET A 196 16.56 -6.39 -8.30
N ASN A 197 16.79 -6.24 -9.61
CA ASN A 197 17.74 -5.26 -10.14
C ASN A 197 17.35 -3.82 -9.78
N ALA A 198 16.08 -3.47 -9.97
CA ALA A 198 15.52 -2.17 -9.62
C ALA A 198 15.70 -1.87 -8.11
N LEU A 199 15.38 -2.84 -7.26
CA LEU A 199 15.52 -2.71 -5.81
C LEU A 199 16.98 -2.54 -5.38
N VAL A 200 17.91 -3.33 -5.96
CA VAL A 200 19.35 -3.17 -5.69
C VAL A 200 19.85 -1.79 -6.10
N ALA A 201 19.43 -1.28 -7.26
CA ALA A 201 19.76 0.07 -7.69
C ALA A 201 19.21 1.12 -6.71
N PHE A 202 17.96 0.95 -6.24
CA PHE A 202 17.35 1.85 -5.28
C PHE A 202 18.05 1.79 -3.91
N TYR A 203 18.46 0.60 -3.43
CA TYR A 203 19.24 0.47 -2.20
C TYR A 203 20.56 1.22 -2.27
N LYS A 204 21.23 1.24 -3.42
CA LYS A 204 22.44 2.06 -3.62
C LYS A 204 22.14 3.56 -3.53
N VAL A 205 21.02 4.03 -4.10
CA VAL A 205 20.55 5.42 -3.95
C VAL A 205 20.36 5.77 -2.47
N LEU A 206 19.84 4.84 -1.66
CA LEU A 206 19.62 5.03 -0.23
C LEU A 206 20.88 4.85 0.63
N GLY A 207 22.02 4.44 0.04
CA GLY A 207 23.24 4.11 0.77
C GLY A 207 23.14 2.80 1.57
N TRP A 208 22.17 1.94 1.29
CA TRP A 208 21.98 0.64 1.95
C TRP A 208 22.88 -0.43 1.31
N THR A 209 24.19 -0.18 1.33
CA THR A 209 25.20 -0.95 0.58
C THR A 209 25.19 -2.44 0.90
N ASP A 210 25.11 -2.82 2.18
CA ASP A 210 25.08 -4.24 2.58
C ASP A 210 23.84 -4.95 2.05
N LEU A 211 22.68 -4.29 2.08
CA LEU A 211 21.47 -4.84 1.51
C LEU A 211 21.59 -4.93 -0.01
N ALA A 212 22.07 -3.88 -0.69
CA ALA A 212 22.28 -3.88 -2.14
C ALA A 212 23.17 -5.04 -2.60
N ASN A 213 24.21 -5.38 -1.83
CA ASN A 213 25.15 -6.44 -2.16
C ASN A 213 24.60 -7.85 -1.86
N THR A 214 23.73 -7.99 -0.86
CA THR A 214 23.27 -9.31 -0.38
C THR A 214 21.84 -9.67 -0.77
N TYR A 215 21.09 -8.73 -1.35
CA TYR A 215 19.64 -8.86 -1.55
C TYR A 215 19.27 -10.05 -2.44
N LYS A 216 19.89 -10.15 -3.62
CA LYS A 216 19.59 -11.22 -4.59
C LYS A 216 19.87 -12.61 -4.02
N ASP A 217 21.01 -12.78 -3.37
CA ASP A 217 21.40 -14.05 -2.76
C ASP A 217 20.41 -14.47 -1.65
N LYS A 218 19.94 -13.51 -0.85
CA LYS A 218 18.90 -13.75 0.16
C LYS A 218 17.59 -14.20 -0.48
N VAL A 219 17.11 -13.51 -1.52
CA VAL A 219 15.88 -13.91 -2.21
C VAL A 219 16.02 -15.31 -2.83
N ALA A 220 17.13 -15.61 -3.49
CA ALA A 220 17.41 -16.94 -4.03
C ALA A 220 17.41 -18.03 -2.94
N SER A 221 17.90 -17.72 -1.74
CA SER A 221 17.87 -18.65 -0.61
C SER A 221 16.47 -18.99 -0.10
N TYR A 222 15.48 -18.12 -0.31
CA TYR A 222 14.09 -18.36 0.09
C TYR A 222 13.35 -19.30 -0.87
N TYR A 223 13.80 -19.39 -2.13
CA TYR A 223 13.16 -20.16 -3.19
C TYR A 223 14.15 -21.11 -3.89
N PRO A 224 14.70 -22.10 -3.16
CA PRO A 224 15.72 -22.99 -3.72
C PRO A 224 15.17 -23.77 -4.92
N GLY A 225 15.97 -23.80 -6.00
CA GLY A 225 15.64 -24.53 -7.23
C GLY A 225 14.78 -23.77 -8.24
N LEU A 226 14.33 -22.55 -7.92
CA LEU A 226 13.68 -21.68 -8.90
C LEU A 226 14.70 -20.91 -9.74
N ASP A 227 14.43 -20.80 -11.03
CA ASP A 227 15.11 -19.89 -11.94
C ASP A 227 14.44 -18.52 -11.86
N LEU A 228 14.94 -17.64 -11.00
CA LEU A 228 14.37 -16.30 -10.74
C LEU A 228 14.35 -15.40 -11.99
N THR A 229 15.11 -15.74 -13.02
CA THR A 229 15.07 -15.03 -14.32
C THR A 229 13.79 -15.32 -15.10
N LYS A 230 13.02 -16.34 -14.69
CA LYS A 230 11.78 -16.79 -15.35
C LYS A 230 10.53 -16.68 -14.48
N THR A 231 10.65 -16.29 -13.21
CA THR A 231 9.51 -16.13 -12.32
C THR A 231 8.91 -14.73 -12.41
N ASN A 232 7.60 -14.63 -12.11
CA ASN A 232 6.86 -13.38 -12.13
C ASN A 232 5.88 -13.24 -10.95
N TYR A 233 6.15 -13.93 -9.84
CA TYR A 233 5.19 -14.08 -8.73
C TYR A 233 5.83 -13.94 -7.35
N ILE A 234 7.16 -13.95 -7.23
CA ILE A 234 7.81 -13.89 -5.93
C ILE A 234 7.57 -12.52 -5.29
N HIS A 235 7.78 -11.42 -6.01
CA HIS A 235 7.53 -10.07 -5.49
C HIS A 235 6.08 -9.66 -5.75
N SER A 236 5.22 -9.85 -4.76
CA SER A 236 3.82 -9.42 -4.82
C SER A 236 3.70 -7.88 -4.90
N GLY A 237 4.57 -7.17 -4.19
CA GLY A 237 4.63 -5.72 -4.26
C GLY A 237 5.67 -5.11 -3.34
N VAL A 238 5.84 -3.80 -3.51
CA VAL A 238 6.76 -2.96 -2.77
C VAL A 238 5.95 -1.81 -2.16
N SER A 239 6.01 -1.62 -0.84
CA SER A 239 5.44 -0.41 -0.24
C SER A 239 6.51 0.59 0.17
N PHE A 240 6.20 1.87 -0.04
CA PHE A 240 7.08 2.99 0.27
C PHE A 240 6.35 4.02 1.12
N SER A 241 7.02 4.48 2.17
CA SER A 241 6.60 5.64 2.97
C SER A 241 7.82 6.42 3.40
N TYR A 242 7.62 7.68 3.79
CA TYR A 242 8.71 8.55 4.23
C TYR A 242 8.27 9.27 5.50
N ARG A 243 9.00 9.06 6.59
CA ARG A 243 8.69 9.63 7.91
C ARG A 243 9.96 9.79 8.74
N HIS A 244 9.98 10.77 9.64
CA HIS A 244 11.16 11.12 10.44
C HIS A 244 12.41 11.32 9.56
N SER A 245 12.23 11.95 8.40
CA SER A 245 13.29 12.16 7.39
C SER A 245 13.99 10.87 6.93
N LYS A 246 13.27 9.75 6.96
CA LYS A 246 13.79 8.43 6.55
C LYS A 246 12.81 7.72 5.61
N PRO A 247 13.31 7.08 4.54
CA PRO A 247 12.51 6.19 3.73
C PRO A 247 12.28 4.87 4.46
N TYR A 248 11.08 4.33 4.31
CA TYR A 248 10.72 2.99 4.76
C TYR A 248 10.20 2.22 3.55
N LEU A 249 10.91 1.16 3.22
CA LEU A 249 10.56 0.23 2.16
C LEU A 249 10.15 -1.10 2.80
N SER A 250 9.08 -1.71 2.30
CA SER A 250 8.68 -3.07 2.69
C SER A 250 8.37 -3.88 1.44
N LEU A 251 8.80 -5.13 1.44
CA LEU A 251 8.58 -6.07 0.35
C LEU A 251 7.59 -7.14 0.79
N TYR A 252 6.66 -7.46 -0.10
CA TYR A 252 5.66 -8.50 0.10
C TYR A 252 5.99 -9.63 -0.85
N TYR A 253 6.35 -10.78 -0.29
CA TYR A 253 6.73 -11.96 -1.05
C TYR A 253 5.58 -12.97 -1.12
N SER A 254 5.50 -13.73 -2.21
CA SER A 254 4.65 -14.93 -2.25
C SER A 254 5.24 -15.97 -1.29
N PRO A 255 4.49 -16.44 -0.28
CA PRO A 255 5.03 -17.40 0.68
C PRO A 255 5.15 -18.83 0.12
N PHE A 256 4.62 -19.10 -1.07
CA PHE A 256 4.64 -20.38 -1.78
C PHE A 256 4.54 -20.17 -3.29
#